data_AF-A0A2V2QEQ8-F1
#
_entry.id   AF-A0A2V2QEQ8-F1
#
_cell.length_a   1.000
_cell.length_b   1.000
_cell.length_c   1.000
_cell.angle_alpha   90.00
_cell.angle_beta   90.00
_cell.angle_gamma   90.00
#
_symmetry.space_group_name_H-M   'P 1'
#
loop_
_entity.id
_entity.type
_entity.pdbx_description
1 polymer ?
#
loop_
_entity_poly.entity_id
_entity_poly.type
_entity_poly.pdbx_seq_one_letter_code
_entity_poly.pdbx_strand_id
1 'polypeptide(L)'
;MARDRLYPDGASTGQVRMSLSLRFAAGSHKGMIREGNEDSGYAGPRLLAIADGMGGQAAGEVASSEVISTLVQLDDDVPGSDILTS
;
A
#
# COMPACT_ATOMS: atom_id res chain seq x y z
N MET A 1 25.50 -17.53 -49.17
CA MET A 1 26.19 -17.83 -47.89
C MET A 1 27.00 -16.57 -47.57
N ALA A 2 26.77 -15.75 -46.56
CA ALA A 2 25.98 -15.81 -45.35
C ALA A 2 25.26 -14.46 -45.14
N ARG A 3 24.14 -14.53 -44.42
CA ARG A 3 23.38 -13.37 -43.95
C ARG A 3 24.10 -12.87 -42.71
N ASP A 4 24.54 -11.63 -42.69
CA ASP A 4 24.80 -10.97 -41.40
C ASP A 4 23.96 -9.72 -41.29
N ARG A 5 22.99 -9.85 -40.40
CA ARG A 5 21.85 -9.00 -40.19
C ARG A 5 22.27 -7.97 -39.15
N LEU A 6 22.84 -6.86 -39.61
CA LEU A 6 23.09 -5.70 -38.77
C LEU A 6 21.77 -4.96 -38.56
N TYR A 7 20.97 -5.40 -37.58
CA TYR A 7 20.07 -4.47 -36.92
C TYR A 7 20.94 -3.49 -36.12
N PRO A 8 20.78 -2.17 -36.28
CA PRO A 8 21.40 -1.23 -35.36
C PRO A 8 20.83 -1.51 -33.97
N ASP A 9 21.71 -1.56 -32.96
CA ASP A 9 21.38 -1.74 -31.55
C ASP A 9 20.15 -0.92 -31.18
N GLY A 10 19.03 -1.63 -31.00
CA GLY A 10 17.74 -1.06 -30.71
C GLY A 10 17.79 -0.47 -29.32
N ALA A 11 17.90 0.85 -29.28
CA ALA A 11 17.51 1.77 -28.22
C ALA A 11 17.16 1.09 -26.88
N SER A 12 17.93 1.42 -25.84
CA SER A 12 17.32 1.54 -24.53
C SER A 12 16.18 2.55 -24.69
N THR A 13 14.97 2.08 -24.93
CA THR A 13 13.77 2.87 -24.75
C THR A 13 13.86 3.26 -23.29
N GLY A 14 14.36 4.47 -23.01
CA GLY A 14 14.48 4.98 -21.67
C GLY A 14 13.08 4.86 -21.11
N GLN A 15 12.86 3.87 -20.25
CA GLN A 15 11.60 3.73 -19.57
C GLN A 15 11.46 5.01 -18.78
N VAL A 16 10.61 5.90 -19.24
CA VAL A 16 10.22 7.07 -18.48
C VAL A 16 9.51 6.48 -17.27
N ARG A 17 10.25 6.31 -16.16
CA ARG A 17 9.65 5.95 -14.89
C ARG A 17 8.78 7.13 -14.49
N MET A 18 7.49 7.00 -14.76
CA MET A 18 6.50 7.88 -14.18
C MET A 18 6.43 7.54 -12.69
N SER A 19 7.02 8.39 -11.85
CA SER A 19 6.86 8.29 -10.41
C SER A 19 5.51 8.89 -10.02
N LEU A 20 4.63 8.06 -9.47
CA LEU A 20 3.41 8.54 -8.82
C LEU A 20 3.73 8.76 -7.34
N SER A 21 3.24 9.87 -6.78
CA SER A 21 3.34 10.14 -5.34
C SER A 21 1.94 10.34 -4.76
N LEU A 22 1.69 9.74 -3.59
CA LEU A 22 0.47 9.95 -2.84
C LEU A 22 0.70 11.05 -1.80
N ARG A 23 -0.20 12.04 -1.79
CA ARG A 23 -0.34 13.01 -0.70
C ARG A 23 -1.54 12.57 0.13
N PHE A 24 -1.32 12.25 1.39
CA PHE A 24 -2.33 11.69 2.27
C PHE A 24 -2.31 12.35 3.64
N ALA A 25 -3.43 12.26 4.34
CA ALA A 25 -3.58 12.63 5.74
C ALA A 25 -4.58 11.65 6.37
N ALA A 26 -4.30 11.20 7.59
CA ALA A 26 -5.20 10.34 8.34
C ALA A 26 -5.67 11.05 9.60
N GLY A 27 -6.95 10.93 9.90
CA GLY A 27 -7.58 11.42 11.12
C GLY A 27 -8.85 10.63 11.38
N SER A 28 -9.12 10.32 12.64
CA SER A 28 -10.33 9.60 13.04
C SER A 28 -11.00 10.31 14.20
N HIS A 29 -12.33 10.24 14.25
CA HIS A 29 -13.13 10.89 15.27
C HIS A 29 -14.27 9.98 15.69
N LYS A 30 -14.43 9.83 17.01
CA LYS A 30 -15.46 8.99 17.63
C LYS A 30 -16.91 9.37 17.25
N GLY A 31 -17.14 10.64 16.96
CA GLY A 31 -18.48 11.20 16.77
C GLY A 31 -19.12 11.61 18.11
N MET A 32 -20.36 12.10 18.00
CA MET A 32 -21.06 12.79 19.11
C MET A 32 -21.84 11.85 20.05
N ILE A 33 -22.08 10.60 19.65
CA ILE A 33 -23.00 9.67 20.34
C ILE A 33 -22.25 8.50 20.98
N ARG A 34 -21.19 8.01 20.35
CA ARG A 34 -20.45 6.83 20.80
C ARG A 34 -19.53 7.15 21.98
N GLU A 35 -19.31 6.18 22.87
CA GLU A 35 -18.39 6.32 24.01
C GLU A 35 -16.93 6.00 23.65
N GLY A 36 -16.69 5.07 22.72
CA GLY A 36 -15.38 4.74 22.14
C GLY A 36 -15.36 4.84 20.62
N ASN A 37 -14.15 4.90 20.05
CA ASN A 37 -13.91 4.86 18.61
C ASN A 37 -13.36 3.47 18.24
N GLU A 38 -14.11 2.72 17.45
CA GLU A 38 -13.70 1.38 16.99
C GLU A 38 -13.11 1.44 15.57
N ASP A 39 -12.89 2.64 15.02
CA ASP A 39 -12.27 2.83 13.71
C ASP A 39 -10.74 2.82 13.84
N SER A 40 -10.05 2.11 12.95
CA SER A 40 -8.60 2.16 12.79
C SER A 40 -8.24 2.50 11.35
N GLY A 41 -7.15 3.22 11.14
CA GLY A 41 -6.72 3.62 9.80
C GLY A 41 -5.22 3.83 9.69
N TYR A 42 -4.70 3.61 8.50
CA TYR A 42 -3.32 3.83 8.12
C TYR A 42 -3.25 4.58 6.80
N ALA A 43 -2.31 5.50 6.70
CA ALA A 43 -2.00 6.20 5.47
C ALA A 43 -0.49 6.29 5.32
N GLY A 44 0.01 5.73 4.23
CA GLY A 44 1.40 5.66 3.86
C GLY A 44 1.61 6.04 2.39
N PRO A 45 2.87 6.15 1.95
CA PRO A 45 3.24 6.52 0.58
C PRO A 45 2.71 5.56 -0.48
N ARG A 46 2.41 4.30 -0.15
CA ARG A 46 1.95 3.29 -1.12
C ARG A 46 0.67 2.58 -0.68
N LEU A 47 0.30 2.65 0.59
CA LEU A 47 -0.88 2.02 1.17
C LEU A 47 -1.79 3.01 1.89
N LEU A 48 -3.09 2.93 1.61
CA LEU A 48 -4.15 3.57 2.40
C LEU A 48 -5.10 2.46 2.89
N ALA A 49 -5.34 2.37 4.20
CA ALA A 49 -6.19 1.34 4.80
C ALA A 49 -7.10 1.93 5.88
N ILE A 50 -8.34 1.46 5.94
CA ILE A 50 -9.34 1.82 6.97
C ILE A 50 -10.06 0.54 7.38
N ALA A 51 -10.27 0.36 8.68
CA ALA A 51 -11.02 -0.73 9.28
C ALA A 51 -12.04 -0.17 10.28
N ASP A 52 -13.32 -0.51 10.10
CA ASP A 52 -14.41 -0.21 11.02
C ASP A 52 -14.61 -1.43 11.94
N GLY A 53 -14.23 -1.27 13.20
CA GLY A 53 -14.31 -2.29 14.23
C GLY A 53 -15.72 -2.44 14.76
N MET A 54 -16.16 -3.69 14.94
CA MET A 54 -17.48 -4.02 15.45
C MET A 54 -17.33 -5.02 16.60
N GLY A 55 -17.96 -4.78 17.75
CA GLY A 55 -17.94 -5.77 18.83
C GLY A 55 -18.35 -5.26 20.21
N GLY A 56 -18.31 -3.96 20.48
CA GLY A 56 -18.65 -3.39 21.78
C GLY A 56 -17.60 -3.68 22.86
N GLN A 57 -17.55 -2.83 23.89
CA GLN A 57 -16.66 -2.95 25.07
C GLN A 57 -15.17 -3.28 24.73
N ALA A 58 -14.63 -2.67 23.67
CA ALA A 58 -13.25 -2.80 23.16
C ALA A 58 -12.94 -3.98 22.22
N ALA A 59 -13.88 -4.91 21.99
CA ALA A 59 -13.65 -5.98 21.01
C ALA A 59 -13.54 -5.43 19.57
N GLY A 60 -14.30 -4.39 19.23
CA GLY A 60 -14.23 -3.74 17.92
C GLY A 60 -12.90 -3.04 17.70
N GLU A 61 -12.43 -2.28 18.69
CA GLU A 61 -11.12 -1.59 18.64
C GLU A 61 -9.95 -2.56 18.44
N VAL A 62 -9.95 -3.69 19.16
CA VAL A 62 -8.89 -4.71 18.99
C VAL A 62 -8.96 -5.30 17.58
N ALA A 63 -10.16 -5.65 17.09
CA ALA A 63 -10.31 -6.23 15.77
C ALA A 63 -9.84 -5.29 14.64
N SER A 64 -10.24 -4.03 14.68
CA SER A 64 -9.82 -3.04 13.68
C SER A 64 -8.31 -2.77 13.72
N SER A 65 -7.73 -2.72 14.92
CA SER A 65 -6.30 -2.51 15.11
C SER A 65 -5.46 -3.66 14.53
N GLU A 66 -5.86 -4.91 14.78
CA GLU A 66 -5.15 -6.09 14.26
C GLU A 66 -5.20 -6.17 12.73
N VAL A 67 -6.34 -5.80 12.13
CA VAL A 67 -6.47 -5.71 10.66
C VAL A 67 -5.50 -4.69 10.09
N ILE A 68 -5.46 -3.48 10.65
CA ILE A 68 -4.55 -2.43 10.17
C ILE A 68 -3.09 -2.83 10.37
N SER A 69 -2.74 -3.38 11.54
CA SER A 69 -1.37 -3.86 11.84
C SER A 69 -0.87 -4.87 10.80
N THR A 70 -1.74 -5.80 10.39
CA THR A 70 -1.43 -6.79 9.36
C THR A 70 -1.22 -6.15 7.99
N LEU A 71 -2.06 -5.17 7.62
CA LEU A 71 -2.00 -4.51 6.32
C LEU A 71 -0.79 -3.57 6.20
N VAL A 72 -0.37 -2.91 7.28
CA VAL A 72 0.77 -1.95 7.28
C VAL A 72 2.04 -2.58 6.73
N GLN A 73 2.25 -3.88 6.94
CA GLN A 73 3.43 -4.60 6.43
C GLN A 73 3.53 -4.56 4.90
N LEU A 74 2.40 -4.44 4.19
CA LEU A 74 2.38 -4.33 2.73
C LEU A 74 2.88 -2.96 2.22
N ASP A 75 2.90 -1.93 3.07
CA ASP A 75 3.44 -0.63 2.66
C ASP A 75 4.97 -0.65 2.56
N ASP A 76 5.64 -1.59 3.22
CA ASP A 76 7.10 -1.79 3.17
C ASP A 76 7.53 -2.70 2.01
N ASP A 77 6.69 -3.67 1.63
CA ASP A 77 6.96 -4.55 0.49
C ASP A 77 7.10 -3.75 -0.80
N VAL A 78 8.31 -3.79 -1.37
CA VAL A 78 8.59 -3.16 -2.67
C VAL A 78 8.07 -4.10 -3.76
N PRO A 79 7.05 -3.72 -4.54
CA PRO A 79 6.58 -4.56 -5.63
C PRO A 79 7.71 -4.75 -6.66
N GLY A 80 8.15 -6.00 -6.83
CA GLY A 80 9.21 -6.38 -7.78
C GLY A 80 10.57 -6.76 -7.17
N SER A 81 10.78 -6.67 -5.85
CA SER A 81 12.00 -7.21 -5.22
C SER A 81 12.07 -8.73 -5.31
N ASP A 82 10.92 -9.40 -5.30
CA ASP A 82 10.80 -10.87 -5.36
C ASP A 82 11.09 -11.45 -6.75
N ILE A 83 10.90 -10.66 -7.82
CA ILE A 83 11.16 -11.09 -9.20
C ILE A 83 12.67 -11.17 -9.52
N LEU A 84 13.52 -10.53 -8.71
CA LEU A 84 14.98 -10.53 -8.89
C LEU A 84 15.71 -11.59 -8.04
N THR A 85 14.96 -12.36 -7.24
CA THR A 85 15.52 -13.37 -6.31
C THR A 85 15.20 -14.82 -6.75
N SER A 86 14.53 -15.02 -7.89
CA SER A 86 14.29 -16.33 -8.52
C SER A 86 15.23 -16.63 -9.69
#